data_AF-A0A1M5A183-F1
#
_entry.id   AF-A0A1M5A183-F1
#
_cell.length_a   1.000
_cell.length_b   1.000
_cell.length_c   1.000
_cell.angle_alpha   90.00
_cell.angle_beta   90.00
_cell.angle_gamma   90.00
#
_symmetry.space_group_name_H-M   'P 1'
#
loop_
_entity.id
_entity.type
_entity.pdbx_description
1 polymer ?
#
loop_
_entity_poly.entity_id
_entity_poly.type
_entity_poly.pdbx_seq_one_letter_code
_entity_poly.pdbx_strand_id
1 'polypeptide(L)'
;MFMFCCCIFAIISCNKKQNISIDNNLILLISNDVRPSLFMGIPFYCQGEGGKIIRIESRDLRILYNEGAFEMDYLSFLRKVLNQQIKLQSNISVYTFNIDKDVDKEYQSKNLADFMHLYCKSYGTGEYVLKKGFTENQRNSIFYFLFINNYLSVFDDYSGSFNIFSVSKYSRYHAVDK
;
A
#
# COMPACT_ATOMS: atom_id res chain seq x y z
N MET A 1 9.76 -55.84 10.39
CA MET A 1 9.36 -54.94 11.49
C MET A 1 9.58 -53.51 11.00
N PHE A 2 8.53 -52.70 11.02
CA PHE A 2 8.37 -51.46 10.25
C PHE A 2 9.46 -50.40 10.53
N MET A 3 10.16 -49.96 9.48
CA MET A 3 11.03 -48.79 9.51
C MET A 3 10.18 -47.57 9.18
N PHE A 4 9.79 -46.81 10.20
CA PHE A 4 9.02 -45.58 10.07
C PHE A 4 9.93 -44.48 9.50
N CYS A 5 9.87 -44.27 8.19
CA CYS A 5 10.55 -43.15 7.54
C CYS A 5 9.65 -41.91 7.74
N CYS A 6 9.90 -41.16 8.82
CA CYS A 6 9.28 -39.85 9.02
C CYS A 6 9.83 -38.87 7.97
N CYS A 7 9.15 -38.78 6.82
CA CYS A 7 9.29 -37.65 5.91
C CYS A 7 8.78 -36.40 6.64
N ILE A 8 9.68 -35.72 7.33
CA ILE A 8 9.51 -34.34 7.75
C ILE A 8 9.49 -33.53 6.45
N PHE A 9 8.29 -33.33 5.90
CA PHE A 9 8.04 -32.25 4.96
C PHE A 9 8.32 -30.97 5.72
N ALA A 10 9.55 -30.47 5.61
CA ALA A 10 9.86 -29.08 5.86
C ALA A 10 8.99 -28.29 4.87
N ILE A 11 7.84 -27.83 5.35
CA ILE A 11 7.08 -26.76 4.71
C ILE A 11 7.99 -25.54 4.83
N ILE A 12 8.92 -25.41 3.89
CA ILE A 12 9.60 -24.16 3.61
C ILE A 12 8.46 -23.27 3.15
N SER A 13 7.84 -22.57 4.11
CA SER A 13 7.00 -21.42 3.83
C SER A 13 7.92 -20.42 3.14
N CYS A 14 8.02 -20.55 1.83
CA CYS A 14 8.60 -19.57 0.95
C CYS A 14 7.69 -18.34 1.10
N ASN A 15 7.94 -17.53 2.13
CA ASN A 15 7.39 -16.19 2.20
C ASN A 15 7.90 -15.52 0.93
N LYS A 16 6.98 -15.30 -0.01
CA LYS A 16 7.27 -14.65 -1.28
C LYS A 16 7.84 -13.28 -0.93
N LYS A 17 9.17 -13.15 -0.93
CA LYS A 17 9.83 -11.87 -0.68
C LYS A 17 9.55 -11.03 -1.92
N GLN A 18 8.41 -10.35 -1.87
CA GLN A 18 7.93 -9.59 -3.00
C GLN A 18 8.84 -8.40 -3.21
N ASN A 19 9.39 -8.31 -4.42
CA ASN A 19 10.10 -7.12 -4.82
C ASN A 19 9.06 -6.02 -5.09
N ILE A 20 8.88 -5.13 -4.12
CA ILE A 20 7.93 -4.03 -4.21
C ILE A 20 8.54 -2.96 -5.12
N SER A 21 7.81 -2.62 -6.17
CA SER A 21 8.21 -1.60 -7.15
C SER A 21 7.01 -0.72 -7.46
N ILE A 22 6.88 0.37 -6.71
CA ILE A 22 5.88 1.41 -6.92
C ILE A 22 6.22 2.18 -8.20
N ASP A 23 5.20 2.45 -9.02
CA ASP A 23 5.31 3.12 -10.30
C ASP A 23 6.01 4.48 -10.14
N ASN A 24 7.09 4.66 -10.90
CA ASN A 24 7.93 5.84 -10.80
C ASN A 24 7.20 7.13 -11.24
N ASN A 25 6.16 7.05 -12.08
CA ASN A 25 5.39 8.22 -12.47
C ASN A 25 4.58 8.78 -11.29
N LEU A 26 4.03 7.91 -10.44
CA LEU A 26 3.37 8.34 -9.21
C LEU A 26 4.37 9.03 -8.29
N ILE A 27 5.54 8.43 -8.13
CA ILE A 27 6.61 8.98 -7.28
C ILE A 27 7.05 10.37 -7.79
N LEU A 28 7.22 10.53 -9.10
CA LEU A 28 7.54 11.82 -9.71
C LEU A 28 6.40 12.83 -9.56
N LEU A 29 5.15 12.38 -9.66
CA LEU A 29 3.98 13.24 -9.50
C LEU A 29 3.94 13.82 -8.09
N ILE A 30 4.04 12.98 -7.07
CA ILE A 30 4.01 13.43 -5.67
C ILE A 30 5.28 14.21 -5.27
N SER A 31 6.45 13.91 -5.86
CA SER A 31 7.69 14.65 -5.55
C SER A 31 7.63 16.11 -6.01
N ASN A 32 6.97 16.33 -7.15
CA ASN A 32 6.78 17.63 -7.77
C ASN A 32 5.59 18.41 -7.20
N ASP A 33 4.81 17.81 -6.30
CA ASP A 33 3.75 18.51 -5.59
C ASP A 33 4.35 19.33 -4.44
N VAL A 34 4.52 20.63 -4.68
CA VAL A 34 5.15 21.57 -3.74
C VAL A 34 4.15 22.00 -2.66
N ARG A 35 2.84 21.83 -2.89
CA ARG A 35 1.77 22.16 -1.94
C ARG A 35 0.70 21.07 -1.99
N PRO A 36 0.99 19.88 -1.43
CA PRO A 36 0.02 18.80 -1.40
C PRO A 36 -1.27 19.29 -0.75
N SER A 37 -2.35 19.19 -1.52
CA SER A 37 -3.67 19.66 -1.13
C SER A 37 -4.13 18.97 0.15
N LEU A 38 -4.79 19.72 1.04
CA LEU A 38 -5.49 19.17 2.22
C LEU A 38 -6.60 18.17 1.83
N PHE A 39 -7.01 18.17 0.56
CA PHE A 39 -8.10 17.35 0.03
C PHE A 39 -7.60 16.18 -0.83
N MET A 40 -6.28 16.02 -1.00
CA MET A 40 -5.74 14.83 -1.65
C MET A 40 -5.76 13.64 -0.68
N GLY A 41 -6.95 13.08 -0.48
CA GLY A 41 -7.22 11.96 0.43
C GLY A 41 -6.71 10.59 -0.07
N ILE A 42 -5.58 10.55 -0.78
CA ILE A 42 -4.95 9.31 -1.21
C ILE A 42 -3.97 8.86 -0.12
N PRO A 43 -4.26 7.76 0.60
CA PRO A 43 -3.31 7.19 1.53
C PRO A 43 -2.21 6.43 0.78
N PHE A 44 -0.99 6.66 1.22
CA PHE A 44 0.19 5.84 0.96
C PHE A 44 0.49 4.96 2.16
N TYR A 45 1.31 3.95 1.93
CA TYR A 45 1.68 2.99 2.97
C TYR A 45 3.19 2.78 3.03
N CYS A 46 3.74 2.82 4.24
CA CYS A 46 5.18 2.70 4.48
C CYS A 46 5.46 1.72 5.64
N GLN A 47 6.65 1.13 5.66
CA GLN A 47 7.09 0.35 6.81
C GLN A 47 7.36 1.27 8.00
N GLY A 48 6.73 0.96 9.13
CA GLY A 48 7.06 1.53 10.43
C GLY A 48 7.95 0.61 11.26
N GLU A 49 8.26 1.06 12.47
CA GLU A 49 8.94 0.24 13.46
C GLU A 49 8.07 -0.88 14.01
N GLY A 50 8.72 -1.90 14.60
CA GLY A 50 8.03 -3.03 15.22
C GLY A 50 7.20 -3.89 14.26
N GLY A 51 7.44 -3.78 12.95
CA GLY A 51 6.69 -4.52 11.93
C GLY A 51 5.32 -3.92 11.58
N LYS A 52 5.01 -2.73 12.09
CA LYS A 52 3.76 -2.01 11.77
C LYS A 52 3.81 -1.39 10.38
N ILE A 53 2.64 -1.19 9.79
CA ILE A 53 2.47 -0.36 8.60
C ILE A 53 1.96 1.01 9.02
N ILE A 54 2.51 2.04 8.39
CA ILE A 54 2.08 3.43 8.52
C ILE A 54 1.16 3.75 7.34
N ARG A 55 -0.03 4.29 7.62
CA ARG A 55 -0.88 4.95 6.62
C ARG A 55 -0.58 6.44 6.66
N ILE A 56 -0.18 7.01 5.53
CA ILE A 56 0.35 8.37 5.46
C ILE A 56 -0.06 9.08 4.18
N GLU A 57 -0.22 10.40 4.23
CA GLU A 57 -0.53 11.21 3.05
C GLU A 57 0.73 11.91 2.50
N SER A 58 0.66 12.43 1.27
CA SER A 58 1.82 13.07 0.62
C SER A 58 2.37 14.25 1.41
N ARG A 59 1.48 15.03 2.05
CA ARG A 59 1.85 16.14 2.93
C ARG A 59 2.68 15.66 4.11
N ASP A 60 2.22 14.63 4.80
CA ASP A 60 2.91 14.10 5.98
C ASP A 60 4.26 13.49 5.62
N LEU A 61 4.38 12.86 4.43
CA LEU A 61 5.68 12.43 3.89
C LEU A 61 6.65 13.59 3.68
N ARG A 62 6.16 14.75 3.20
CA ARG A 62 6.99 15.96 3.07
C ARG A 62 7.40 16.50 4.43
N ILE A 63 6.48 16.55 5.40
CA ILE A 63 6.76 16.98 6.77
C ILE A 63 7.83 16.09 7.39
N LEU A 64 7.64 14.76 7.35
CA LEU A 64 8.62 13.79 7.83
C LEU A 64 9.99 13.97 7.19
N TYR A 65 10.03 14.20 5.87
CA TYR A 65 11.29 14.42 5.18
C TYR A 65 12.00 15.70 5.64
N ASN A 66 11.26 16.80 5.82
CA ASN A 66 11.82 18.09 6.23
C ASN A 66 12.26 18.11 7.69
N GLU A 67 11.54 17.41 8.56
CA GLU A 67 11.86 17.29 9.99
C GLU A 67 12.93 16.22 10.25
N GLY A 68 13.04 15.23 9.36
CA GLY A 68 14.04 14.17 9.43
C GLY A 68 15.39 14.61 8.89
N ALA A 69 16.47 14.12 9.52
CA ALA A 69 17.83 14.29 9.02
C ALA A 69 18.16 13.23 7.95
N PHE A 70 17.45 13.24 6.82
CA PHE A 70 17.72 12.30 5.73
C PHE A 70 18.87 12.80 4.83
N GLU A 71 19.91 12.00 4.67
CA GLU A 71 21.05 12.28 3.76
C GLU A 71 20.74 11.96 2.29
N MET A 72 19.58 12.42 1.78
CA MET A 72 19.18 12.24 0.39
C MET A 72 18.16 13.30 -0.02
N ASP A 73 17.98 13.51 -1.33
CA ASP A 73 16.92 14.37 -1.85
C ASP A 73 15.51 13.76 -1.65
N TYR A 74 14.46 14.58 -1.73
CA TYR A 74 13.09 14.14 -1.48
C TYR A 74 12.59 13.07 -2.46
N LEU A 75 13.01 13.12 -3.73
CA LEU A 75 12.61 12.12 -4.72
C LEU A 75 13.24 10.76 -4.37
N SER A 76 14.52 10.74 -4.01
CA SER A 76 15.22 9.56 -3.51
C SER A 76 14.61 9.02 -2.22
N PHE A 77 14.21 9.90 -1.30
CA PHE A 77 13.46 9.54 -0.10
C PHE A 77 12.14 8.85 -0.44
N LEU A 78 11.32 9.45 -1.30
CA LEU A 78 10.04 8.88 -1.73
C LEU A 78 10.22 7.51 -2.40
N ARG A 79 11.23 7.36 -3.26
CA ARG A 79 11.57 6.08 -3.87
C ARG A 79 11.87 5.02 -2.83
N LYS A 80 12.69 5.32 -1.82
CA LYS A 80 13.04 4.34 -0.80
C LYS A 80 11.87 4.04 0.13
N VAL A 81 11.11 5.05 0.55
CA VAL A 81 10.06 4.90 1.56
C VAL A 81 8.83 4.16 1.02
N LEU A 82 8.38 4.51 -0.20
CA LEU A 82 7.20 3.88 -0.81
C LEU A 82 7.49 2.46 -1.29
N ASN A 83 8.74 2.17 -1.68
CA ASN A 83 9.20 0.82 -1.98
C ASN A 83 9.59 0.00 -0.74
N GLN A 84 9.22 0.46 0.46
CA GLN A 84 9.44 -0.27 1.71
C GLN A 84 10.92 -0.57 2.02
N GLN A 85 11.85 0.27 1.54
CA GLN A 85 13.30 0.10 1.73
C GLN A 85 13.85 0.84 2.96
N ILE A 86 13.07 1.76 3.51
CA ILE A 86 13.36 2.46 4.77
C ILE A 86 12.19 2.24 5.71
N LYS A 87 12.51 2.01 6.99
CA LYS A 87 11.52 2.02 8.08
C LYS A 87 11.46 3.42 8.64
N LEU A 88 10.26 3.97 8.73
CA LEU A 88 10.03 5.28 9.32
C LEU A 88 9.85 5.16 10.83
N GLN A 89 10.56 6.01 11.55
CA GLN A 89 10.22 6.38 12.91
C GLN A 89 9.23 7.53 12.83
N SER A 90 8.00 7.30 13.26
CA SER A 90 7.01 8.37 13.24
C SER A 90 7.15 9.23 14.48
N ASN A 91 7.87 10.34 14.34
CA ASN A 91 7.88 11.40 15.34
C ASN A 91 6.63 12.29 15.25
N ILE A 92 5.89 12.17 14.14
CA ILE A 92 4.57 12.80 13.94
C ILE A 92 3.43 11.83 14.26
N SER A 93 2.25 12.35 14.56
CA SER A 93 1.05 11.53 14.78
C SER A 93 0.52 11.02 13.44
N VAL A 94 0.84 9.76 13.11
CA VAL A 94 0.30 9.05 11.94
C VAL A 94 -0.43 7.80 12.39
N TYR A 95 -1.39 7.37 11.58
CA TYR A 95 -2.06 6.11 11.81
C TYR A 95 -1.12 4.93 11.54
N THR A 96 -1.01 4.03 12.51
CA THR A 96 -0.22 2.79 12.37
C THR A 96 -1.07 1.58 12.70
N PHE A 97 -0.85 0.48 11.98
CA PHE A 97 -1.61 -0.74 12.16
C PHE A 97 -0.76 -1.99 11.93
N ASN A 98 -1.23 -3.12 12.45
CA ASN A 98 -0.68 -4.43 12.14
C ASN A 98 -1.53 -5.06 11.04
N ILE A 99 -0.90 -5.75 10.09
CA ILE A 99 -1.65 -6.48 9.06
C ILE A 99 -2.60 -7.49 9.72
N ASP A 100 -3.85 -7.45 9.30
CA ASP A 100 -4.86 -8.42 9.66
C ASP A 100 -4.45 -9.82 9.19
N LYS A 101 -4.43 -10.79 10.11
CA LYS A 101 -3.89 -12.12 9.85
C LYS A 101 -4.66 -12.88 8.78
N ASP A 102 -5.98 -12.69 8.73
CA ASP A 102 -6.82 -13.37 7.74
C ASP A 102 -6.60 -12.73 6.37
N VAL A 103 -6.53 -11.39 6.30
CA VAL A 103 -6.20 -10.70 5.04
C VAL A 103 -4.81 -11.09 4.53
N ASP A 104 -3.80 -11.18 5.40
CA ASP A 104 -2.46 -11.64 5.01
C ASP A 104 -2.51 -13.07 4.46
N LYS A 105 -3.17 -13.99 5.16
CA LYS A 105 -3.31 -15.38 4.70
C LYS A 105 -3.97 -15.47 3.33
N GLU A 106 -5.03 -14.70 3.09
CA GLU A 106 -5.68 -14.62 1.78
C GLU A 106 -4.74 -14.04 0.71
N TYR A 107 -3.93 -13.04 1.06
CA TYR A 107 -2.93 -12.49 0.15
C TYR A 107 -1.82 -13.48 -0.20
N GLN A 108 -1.28 -14.19 0.79
CA GLN A 108 -0.20 -15.16 0.57
C GLN A 108 -0.68 -16.39 -0.23
N SER A 109 -1.95 -16.76 -0.11
CA SER A 109 -2.51 -17.96 -0.73
C SER A 109 -3.14 -17.74 -2.12
N LYS A 110 -3.30 -16.49 -2.56
CA LYS A 110 -3.97 -16.14 -3.82
C LYS A 110 -3.06 -15.35 -4.74
N ASN A 111 -3.36 -15.40 -6.04
CA ASN A 111 -2.83 -14.39 -6.96
C ASN A 111 -3.59 -13.06 -6.74
N LEU A 112 -3.05 -11.97 -7.29
CA LEU A 112 -3.63 -10.63 -7.11
C LEU A 112 -5.06 -10.52 -7.66
N ALA A 113 -5.37 -11.16 -8.80
CA ALA A 113 -6.70 -11.09 -9.40
C ALA A 113 -7.77 -11.72 -8.49
N ASP A 114 -7.46 -12.89 -7.91
CA ASP A 114 -8.35 -13.58 -6.97
C ASP A 114 -8.47 -12.80 -5.65
N PHE A 115 -7.37 -12.23 -5.16
CA PHE A 115 -7.39 -11.35 -3.98
C PHE A 115 -8.28 -10.13 -4.21
N MET A 116 -8.15 -9.47 -5.37
CA MET A 116 -9.00 -8.34 -5.75
C MET A 116 -10.46 -8.77 -5.89
N HIS A 117 -10.75 -9.92 -6.50
CA HIS A 117 -12.12 -10.44 -6.61
C HIS A 117 -12.75 -10.73 -5.24
N LEU A 118 -11.96 -11.20 -4.29
CA LEU A 118 -12.41 -11.47 -2.92
C LEU A 118 -12.88 -10.18 -2.23
N TYR A 119 -12.10 -9.10 -2.30
CA TYR A 119 -12.35 -7.88 -1.54
C TYR A 119 -13.05 -6.76 -2.30
N CYS A 120 -13.02 -6.77 -3.63
CA CYS A 120 -13.51 -5.68 -4.47
C CYS A 120 -14.63 -6.13 -5.41
N LYS A 121 -15.50 -5.19 -5.78
CA LYS A 121 -16.40 -5.29 -6.93
C LYS A 121 -15.74 -4.61 -8.12
N SER A 122 -15.74 -5.26 -9.29
CA SER A 122 -15.28 -4.67 -10.55
C SER A 122 -16.47 -4.21 -11.38
N TYR A 123 -16.35 -3.05 -12.04
CA TYR A 123 -17.34 -2.55 -12.99
C TYR A 123 -16.89 -2.71 -14.46
N GLY A 124 -15.82 -3.48 -14.71
CA GLY A 124 -15.36 -3.81 -16.07
C GLY A 124 -14.47 -2.75 -16.74
N THR A 125 -14.35 -1.55 -16.18
CA THR A 125 -13.55 -0.42 -16.70
C THR A 125 -12.16 -0.29 -16.05
N GLY A 126 -11.72 -1.32 -15.31
CA GLY A 126 -10.52 -1.26 -14.47
C GLY A 126 -10.71 -0.46 -13.18
N GLU A 127 -11.96 -0.08 -12.89
CA GLU A 127 -12.38 0.53 -11.62
C GLU A 127 -12.92 -0.55 -10.69
N TYR A 128 -12.47 -0.45 -9.44
CA TYR A 128 -12.85 -1.35 -8.38
C TYR A 128 -13.43 -0.55 -7.23
N VAL A 129 -14.40 -1.14 -6.53
CA VAL A 129 -14.92 -0.59 -5.27
C VAL A 129 -14.77 -1.64 -4.18
N LEU A 130 -14.27 -1.24 -3.02
CA LEU A 130 -14.17 -2.14 -1.88
C LEU A 130 -15.58 -2.63 -1.48
N LYS A 131 -15.73 -3.94 -1.26
CA LYS A 131 -16.96 -4.49 -0.68
C LYS A 131 -17.19 -3.93 0.73
N LYS A 132 -18.44 -3.88 1.17
CA LYS A 132 -18.81 -3.41 2.52
C LYS A 132 -18.60 -4.51 3.55
N GLY A 133 -18.54 -4.14 4.84
CA GLY A 133 -18.53 -5.10 5.96
C GLY A 133 -17.15 -5.42 6.55
N PHE A 134 -16.09 -4.76 6.09
CA PHE A 134 -14.75 -4.92 6.67
C PHE A 134 -14.53 -3.98 7.86
N THR A 135 -13.82 -4.48 8.87
CA THR A 135 -13.30 -3.63 9.95
C THR A 135 -12.27 -2.63 9.40
N GLU A 136 -11.94 -1.61 10.18
CA GLU A 136 -10.91 -0.65 9.79
C GLU A 136 -9.55 -1.31 9.56
N ASN A 137 -9.15 -2.26 10.41
CA ASN A 137 -7.87 -2.95 10.27
C ASN A 137 -7.81 -3.83 9.03
N GLN A 138 -8.89 -4.57 8.75
CA GLN A 138 -9.01 -5.38 7.52
C GLN A 138 -8.94 -4.48 6.29
N ARG A 139 -9.69 -3.38 6.27
CA ARG A 139 -9.69 -2.41 5.17
C ARG A 139 -8.29 -1.84 4.91
N ASN A 140 -7.59 -1.39 5.96
CA ASN A 140 -6.23 -0.86 5.81
C ASN A 140 -5.23 -1.93 5.35
N SER A 141 -5.40 -3.18 5.79
CA SER A 141 -4.58 -4.32 5.33
C SER A 141 -4.81 -4.62 3.85
N ILE A 142 -6.07 -4.61 3.41
CA ILE A 142 -6.43 -4.78 2.00
C ILE A 142 -5.79 -3.66 1.16
N PHE A 143 -5.97 -2.40 1.57
CA PHE A 143 -5.40 -1.26 0.85
C PHE A 143 -3.87 -1.28 0.81
N TYR A 144 -3.20 -1.72 1.89
CA TYR A 144 -1.75 -1.93 1.87
C TYR A 144 -1.33 -2.93 0.78
N PHE A 145 -1.97 -4.11 0.73
CA PHE A 145 -1.63 -5.10 -0.29
C PHE A 145 -1.93 -4.62 -1.70
N LEU A 146 -3.01 -3.88 -1.91
CA LEU A 146 -3.30 -3.24 -3.19
C LEU A 146 -2.26 -2.17 -3.55
N PHE A 147 -1.84 -1.36 -2.58
CA PHE A 147 -0.82 -0.32 -2.75
C PHE A 147 0.53 -0.89 -3.23
N ILE A 148 1.04 -1.92 -2.57
CA ILE A 148 2.32 -2.55 -2.98
C ILE A 148 2.23 -3.27 -4.35
N ASN A 149 1.02 -3.40 -4.90
CA ASN A 149 0.74 -3.89 -6.25
C ASN A 149 0.29 -2.78 -7.22
N ASN A 150 0.61 -1.51 -6.93
CA ASN A 150 0.32 -0.35 -7.79
C ASN A 150 -1.18 -0.05 -7.97
N TYR A 151 -1.96 -0.17 -6.90
CA TYR A 151 -3.33 0.34 -6.83
C TYR A 151 -3.45 1.39 -5.73
N LEU A 152 -4.20 2.45 -6.00
CA LEU A 152 -4.53 3.48 -5.04
C LEU A 152 -5.97 3.31 -4.57
N SER A 153 -6.25 3.80 -3.36
CA SER A 153 -7.61 3.83 -2.81
C SER A 153 -8.00 5.27 -2.52
N VAL A 154 -9.24 5.64 -2.81
CA VAL A 154 -9.81 6.97 -2.53
C VAL A 154 -11.19 6.77 -1.93
N PHE A 155 -11.47 7.49 -0.85
CA PHE A 155 -12.81 7.54 -0.30
C PHE A 155 -13.64 8.59 -1.05
N ASP A 156 -14.77 8.15 -1.58
CA ASP A 156 -15.80 9.01 -2.14
C ASP A 156 -16.90 9.17 -1.08
N ASP A 157 -16.99 10.38 -0.55
CA ASP A 157 -17.91 10.76 0.52
C ASP A 157 -19.36 10.87 0.03
N TYR A 158 -19.57 11.22 -1.24
CA TYR A 158 -20.89 11.26 -1.88
C TYR A 158 -21.51 9.85 -1.94
N SER A 159 -20.74 8.84 -2.36
CA SER A 159 -21.23 7.45 -2.42
C SER A 159 -20.98 6.64 -1.14
N GLY A 160 -20.19 7.17 -0.21
CA GLY A 160 -19.74 6.47 1.00
C GLY A 160 -18.95 5.20 0.67
N SER A 161 -18.15 5.23 -0.40
CA SER A 161 -17.46 4.06 -0.93
C SER A 161 -15.98 4.30 -1.15
N PHE A 162 -15.19 3.22 -1.11
CA PHE A 162 -13.77 3.27 -1.40
C PHE A 162 -13.53 2.81 -2.82
N ASN A 163 -13.21 3.76 -3.68
CA ASN A 163 -12.81 3.54 -5.06
C ASN A 163 -11.35 3.13 -5.11
N ILE A 164 -11.04 2.19 -5.99
CA ILE A 164 -9.72 1.60 -6.17
C ILE A 164 -9.39 1.64 -7.67
N PHE A 165 -8.23 2.17 -8.00
CA PHE A 165 -7.77 2.32 -9.38
C PHE A 165 -6.28 2.03 -9.49
N SER A 166 -5.84 1.59 -10.66
CA SER A 166 -4.42 1.39 -10.91
C SER A 166 -3.69 2.73 -10.90
N VAL A 167 -2.45 2.74 -10.41
CA VAL A 167 -1.58 3.91 -10.44
C VAL A 167 -1.39 4.43 -11.87
N SER A 168 -1.28 3.52 -12.84
CA SER A 168 -1.18 3.88 -14.26
C SER A 168 -2.35 4.72 -14.76
N LYS A 169 -3.57 4.46 -14.27
CA LYS A 169 -4.76 5.24 -14.61
C LYS A 169 -4.69 6.62 -13.97
N TYR A 170 -4.35 6.69 -12.69
CA TYR A 170 -4.20 7.96 -11.96
C TYR A 170 -3.16 8.89 -12.60
N SER A 171 -1.95 8.36 -12.85
CA SER A 171 -0.86 9.12 -13.43
C SER A 171 -1.21 9.68 -14.81
N ARG A 172 -2.02 8.97 -15.61
CA ARG A 172 -2.49 9.48 -16.91
C ARG A 172 -3.39 10.70 -16.77
N TYR A 173 -4.37 10.67 -15.85
CA TYR A 173 -5.28 11.80 -15.68
C TYR A 173 -4.55 13.05 -15.18
N HIS A 174 -3.60 12.88 -14.26
CA HIS A 174 -2.90 14.01 -13.64
C HIS A 174 -1.59 14.42 -14.35
N ALA A 175 -1.19 13.71 -15.41
CA ALA A 175 -0.10 14.13 -16.29
C ALA A 175 -0.57 15.13 -17.36
N VAL A 176 -1.88 15.23 -17.63
CA VAL A 176 -2.45 16.12 -18.66
C VAL A 176 -2.69 17.55 -18.15
N ASP A 177 -2.69 17.76 -16.83
CA ASP A 177 -2.96 19.07 -16.21
C ASP A 177 -1.70 19.93 -15.97
N LYS A 178 -0.64 19.76 -16.79
CA LYS A 178 0.59 20.59 -16.74
C LYS A 178 0.97 21.17 -18.09
#